data_AF-A0A958CR20-F1
#
_entry.id   AF-A0A958CR20-F1
#
_cell.length_a   1.000
_cell.length_b   1.000
_cell.length_c   1.000
_cell.angle_alpha   90.00
_cell.angle_beta   90.00
_cell.angle_gamma   90.00
#
_symmetry.space_group_name_H-M   'P 1'
#
loop_
_entity.id
_entity.type
_entity.pdbx_description
1 polymer ?
#
loop_
_entity_poly.entity_id
_entity_poly.type
_entity_poly.pdbx_seq_one_letter_code
_entity_poly.pdbx_strand_id
1 'polypeptide(L)'
;MTLDDMLRDLHALREDLMVFERKYNTPTEVFVDAYRHGEEPADSSWVLDWSDWAATYELLQERLAQYSAGVNRVLEGNQINSLSQLMERTARHEPIAVPA
;
A
#
# COMPACT_ATOMS: atom_id res chain seq x y z
N MET A 1 5.82 16.10 -0.81
CA MET A 1 5.05 14.84 -0.89
C MET A 1 3.58 15.18 -0.69
N THR A 2 2.73 14.83 -1.64
CA THR A 2 1.28 15.04 -1.56
C THR A 2 0.56 13.72 -1.30
N LEU A 3 -0.72 13.78 -0.90
CA LEU A 3 -1.56 12.58 -0.78
C LEU A 3 -1.75 11.87 -2.14
N ASP A 4 -1.77 12.62 -3.26
CA ASP A 4 -1.85 12.02 -4.61
C ASP A 4 -0.59 11.22 -4.94
N ASP A 5 0.60 11.77 -4.65
CA ASP A 5 1.88 11.06 -4.85
C ASP A 5 1.90 9.73 -4.07
N MET A 6 1.55 9.79 -2.78
CA MET A 6 1.50 8.60 -1.92
C MET A 6 0.48 7.57 -2.42
N LEU A 7 -0.68 8.02 -2.92
CA LEU A 7 -1.70 7.14 -3.45
C LEU A 7 -1.25 6.45 -4.75
N ARG A 8 -0.50 7.15 -5.61
CA ARG A 8 0.11 6.53 -6.80
C ARG A 8 1.11 5.45 -6.43
N ASP A 9 1.97 5.70 -5.45
CA ASP A 9 2.91 4.70 -4.94
C ASP A 9 2.17 3.48 -4.38
N LEU A 10 1.08 3.69 -3.64
CA LEU A 10 0.22 2.62 -3.15
C LEU A 10 -0.40 1.79 -4.28
N HIS A 11 -0.82 2.44 -5.36
CA HIS A 11 -1.37 1.74 -6.52
C HIS A 11 -0.31 0.92 -7.26
N ALA A 12 0.88 1.48 -7.47
CA ALA A 12 1.99 0.76 -8.09
C ALA A 12 2.35 -0.52 -7.30
N LEU A 13 2.49 -0.41 -5.97
CA LEU A 13 2.81 -1.56 -5.12
C LEU A 13 1.71 -2.63 -5.14
N ARG A 14 0.43 -2.22 -5.20
CA ARG A 14 -0.69 -3.17 -5.36
C ARG A 14 -0.65 -3.88 -6.71
N GLU A 15 -0.34 -3.15 -7.78
CA GLU A 15 -0.18 -3.75 -9.11
C GLU A 15 0.98 -4.74 -9.16
N ASP A 16 2.09 -4.44 -8.48
CA ASP A 16 3.22 -5.36 -8.35
C ASP A 16 2.81 -6.65 -7.61
N LEU A 17 2.04 -6.54 -6.52
CA LEU A 17 1.50 -7.72 -5.82
C LEU A 17 0.58 -8.56 -6.71
N MET A 18 -0.24 -7.91 -7.55
CA MET A 18 -1.13 -8.62 -8.49
C MET A 18 -0.37 -9.46 -9.53
N VAL A 19 0.91 -9.18 -9.81
CA VAL A 19 1.73 -10.01 -10.69
C VAL A 19 1.90 -11.40 -10.08
N PHE A 20 2.20 -11.48 -8.79
CA PHE A 20 2.32 -12.75 -8.08
C PHE A 20 0.97 -13.47 -7.98
N GLU A 21 -0.12 -12.74 -7.67
CA GLU A 21 -1.45 -13.33 -7.60
C GLU A 21 -1.85 -14.01 -8.90
N ARG A 22 -1.56 -13.37 -10.05
CA ARG A 22 -1.84 -13.92 -11.38
C ARG A 22 -0.93 -15.09 -11.72
N LYS A 23 0.36 -15.02 -11.35
CA LYS A 23 1.34 -16.08 -11.62
C LYS A 23 1.01 -17.37 -10.87
N TYR A 24 0.57 -17.26 -9.62
CA TYR A 24 0.29 -18.39 -8.73
C TYR A 24 -1.20 -18.69 -8.55
N ASN A 25 -2.07 -17.91 -9.18
CA ASN A 25 -3.53 -18.01 -9.09
C ASN A 25 -4.03 -18.09 -7.63
N THR A 26 -3.41 -17.30 -6.76
CA THR A 26 -3.61 -17.31 -5.32
C THR A 26 -3.63 -15.86 -4.83
N PRO A 27 -4.61 -15.42 -4.04
CA PRO A 27 -4.70 -14.03 -3.62
C PRO A 27 -3.64 -13.70 -2.55
N THR A 28 -3.22 -12.44 -2.46
CA THR A 28 -2.17 -11.97 -1.52
C THR A 28 -2.46 -12.38 -0.07
N GLU A 29 -3.73 -12.45 0.35
CA GLU A 29 -4.11 -12.84 1.71
C GLU A 29 -3.62 -14.25 2.08
N VAL A 30 -3.64 -15.19 1.13
CA VAL A 30 -3.14 -16.55 1.38
C VAL A 30 -1.61 -16.55 1.52
N PHE A 31 -0.91 -15.76 0.70
CA PHE A 31 0.53 -15.56 0.86
C PHE A 31 0.86 -14.94 2.23
N VAL A 32 0.08 -13.95 2.68
CA VAL A 32 0.23 -13.33 4.00
C VAL A 32 0.03 -14.34 5.12
N ASP A 33 -0.99 -15.18 5.03
CA ASP A 33 -1.22 -16.20 6.04
C ASP A 33 -0.06 -17.19 6.10
N ALA A 34 0.41 -17.71 4.97
CA ALA A 34 1.59 -18.59 4.93
C ALA A 34 2.85 -17.89 5.49
N TYR A 35 3.11 -16.63 5.10
CA TYR A 35 4.21 -15.82 5.61
C TYR A 35 4.17 -15.65 7.13
N ARG A 36 2.98 -15.39 7.69
CA ARG A 36 2.79 -15.25 9.14
C ARG A 36 2.99 -16.55 9.92
N HIS A 37 2.69 -17.69 9.31
CA HIS A 37 2.91 -19.00 9.92
C HIS A 37 4.34 -19.52 9.73
N GLY A 38 5.20 -18.79 9.00
CA GLY A 38 6.55 -19.23 8.65
C GLY A 38 6.55 -20.41 7.66
N GLU A 39 5.48 -20.55 6.89
CA GLU A 39 5.39 -21.55 5.83
C GLU A 39 6.07 -20.99 4.57
N GLU A 40 7.22 -21.58 4.23
CA GLU A 40 7.93 -21.25 2.99
C GLU A 40 7.60 -22.26 1.89
N PRO A 41 7.58 -21.84 0.61
CA PRO A 41 7.43 -22.76 -0.50
C PRO A 41 8.53 -23.83 -0.50
N ALA A 42 8.14 -25.11 -0.60
CA ALA A 42 9.09 -26.22 -0.65
C ALA A 42 9.91 -26.26 -1.97
N ASP A 43 9.41 -25.61 -3.02
CA ASP A 43 10.09 -25.52 -4.31
C ASP A 43 11.05 -24.32 -4.33
N SER A 44 12.35 -24.62 -4.47
CA SER A 44 13.41 -23.62 -4.58
C SER A 44 13.20 -22.58 -5.70
N SER A 45 12.44 -22.93 -6.76
CA SER A 45 12.13 -22.00 -7.85
C SER A 45 11.14 -20.91 -7.45
N TRP A 46 10.44 -21.06 -6.31
CA TRP A 46 9.46 -20.09 -5.79
C TRP A 46 10.04 -19.18 -4.72
N VAL A 47 11.21 -19.53 -4.15
CA VAL A 47 11.83 -18.80 -3.03
C VAL A 47 12.15 -17.35 -3.40
N LEU A 48 12.57 -17.10 -4.64
CA LEU A 48 12.85 -15.74 -5.11
C LEU A 48 11.57 -14.90 -5.21
N ASP A 49 10.56 -15.42 -5.91
CA ASP A 49 9.27 -14.75 -6.04
C ASP A 49 8.59 -14.53 -4.69
N TRP A 50 8.73 -15.49 -3.77
CA TRP A 50 8.23 -15.38 -2.39
C TRP A 50 8.90 -14.23 -1.63
N SER A 51 10.22 -14.12 -1.75
CA SER A 51 10.99 -13.05 -1.10
C SER A 51 10.64 -11.68 -1.68
N ASP A 52 10.52 -11.58 -3.01
CA ASP A 52 10.14 -10.36 -3.71
C ASP A 52 8.70 -9.93 -3.36
N TRP A 53 7.77 -10.89 -3.32
CA TRP A 53 6.40 -10.66 -2.88
C TRP A 53 6.36 -10.15 -1.43
N ALA A 54 7.07 -10.80 -0.51
CA ALA A 54 7.09 -10.43 0.91
C ALA A 54 7.64 -9.01 1.11
N ALA A 55 8.76 -8.69 0.46
CA ALA A 55 9.34 -7.34 0.50
C ALA A 55 8.39 -6.28 -0.06
N THR A 56 7.71 -6.58 -1.18
CA THR A 56 6.72 -5.68 -1.79
C THR A 56 5.53 -5.46 -0.86
N TYR A 57 5.06 -6.53 -0.20
CA TYR A 57 3.96 -6.46 0.74
C TYR A 57 4.31 -5.64 1.98
N GLU A 58 5.50 -5.84 2.57
CA GLU A 58 5.96 -5.03 3.71
C GLU A 58 6.06 -3.54 3.34
N LEU A 59 6.63 -3.23 2.18
CA LEU A 59 6.70 -1.86 1.68
C LEU A 59 5.30 -1.24 1.47
N LEU A 60 4.34 -2.02 0.97
CA LEU A 60 2.94 -1.58 0.86
C LEU A 60 2.35 -1.25 2.24
N GLN A 61 2.60 -2.06 3.27
CA GLN A 61 2.14 -1.78 4.62
C GLN A 61 2.74 -0.49 5.19
N GLU A 62 4.04 -0.27 4.98
CA GLU A 62 4.70 0.97 5.39
C GLU A 62 4.09 2.19 4.68
N ARG A 63 3.86 2.10 3.37
CA ARG A 63 3.27 3.20 2.59
C ARG A 63 1.81 3.45 2.99
N LEU A 64 1.04 2.41 3.33
CA LEU A 64 -0.32 2.56 3.86
C LEU A 64 -0.32 3.29 5.20
N ALA A 65 0.61 2.94 6.10
CA ALA A 65 0.77 3.62 7.37
C ALA A 65 1.16 5.09 7.17
N GLN A 66 2.06 5.38 6.23
CA GLN A 66 2.46 6.76 5.90
C GLN A 66 1.30 7.57 5.30
N TYR A 67 0.50 6.99 4.41
CA TYR A 67 -0.67 7.65 3.85
C TYR A 67 -1.70 7.98 4.94
N SER A 68 -2.00 7.00 5.80
CA SER A 68 -2.92 7.18 6.93
C SER A 68 -2.44 8.28 7.89
N ALA A 69 -1.14 8.27 8.24
CA ALA A 69 -0.54 9.31 9.06
C ALA A 69 -0.60 10.69 8.36
N GLY A 70 -0.38 10.75 7.05
CA GLY A 70 -0.48 11.97 6.26
C GLY A 70 -1.89 12.56 6.26
N VAL A 71 -2.91 11.70 6.12
CA VAL A 71 -4.32 12.11 6.24
C VAL A 71 -4.60 12.70 7.61
N ASN A 72 -4.15 12.06 8.70
CA ASN A 72 -4.34 12.56 10.06
C ASN A 72 -3.69 13.93 10.26
N ARG A 73 -2.45 14.13 9.77
CA ARG A 73 -1.75 15.42 9.86
C ARG A 73 -2.49 16.54 9.13
N VAL A 74 -3.06 16.25 7.96
CA VAL A 74 -3.83 17.23 7.19
C VAL A 74 -5.12 17.65 7.92
N LEU A 75 -5.77 16.70 8.61
CA LEU A 75 -6.95 16.97 9.43
C LEU A 75 -6.59 17.74 10.70
N GLU A 76 -5.53 17.35 11.41
CA GLU A 76 -5.04 18.04 12.62
C GLU A 76 -4.54 19.46 12.33
N GLY A 77 -3.94 19.68 11.16
CA GLY A 77 -3.46 20.98 10.72
C GLY A 77 -4.57 21.97 10.32
N ASN A 78 -5.85 21.60 10.44
CA ASN A 78 -7.02 22.39 9.99
C ASN A 78 -6.95 22.83 8.52
N GLN A 79 -6.14 22.17 7.68
CA GLN A 79 -6.14 22.40 6.23
C GLN A 79 -7.42 21.85 5.59
N ILE A 80 -7.99 20.81 6.21
CA ILE A 80 -9.22 20.15 5.82
C ILE A 80 -10.01 19.84 7.09
N ASN A 81 -11.28 20.25 7.12
CA ASN A 81 -12.11 20.22 8.33
C ASN A 81 -12.91 18.92 8.49
N SER A 82 -12.93 18.06 7.48
CA SER A 82 -13.62 16.75 7.52
C SER A 82 -13.10 15.78 6.47
N LEU A 83 -13.31 14.49 6.69
CA LEU A 83 -13.01 13.46 5.69
C LEU A 83 -13.83 13.63 4.40
N SER A 84 -15.07 14.12 4.49
CA SER A 84 -15.87 14.40 3.28
C SER A 84 -15.22 15.47 2.41
N GLN A 85 -14.72 16.55 3.02
CA GLN A 85 -13.98 17.59 2.31
C GLN A 85 -12.66 17.06 1.73
N LEU A 86 -11.97 16.16 2.45
CA LEU A 86 -10.78 15.48 1.92
C LEU A 86 -11.13 14.73 0.62
N MET A 87 -12.18 13.91 0.65
CA MET A 87 -12.63 13.14 -0.51
C MET A 87 -13.04 14.03 -1.68
N GLU A 88 -13.75 15.14 -1.44
CA GLU A 88 -14.14 16.06 -2.51
C GLU A 88 -12.94 16.66 -3.24
N ARG A 89 -11.88 16.98 -2.49
CA ARG A 89 -10.64 17.54 -3.06
C ARG A 89 -9.82 16.48 -3.78
N THR A 90 -9.67 15.29 -3.19
CA THR A 90 -8.94 14.19 -3.85
C THR A 90 -9.68 13.67 -5.08
N ALA A 91 -11.01 13.68 -5.10
CA ALA A 91 -11.81 13.35 -6.29
C ALA A 91 -11.57 14.30 -7.47
N ARG A 92 -11.11 15.53 -7.20
CA ARG A 92 -10.69 16.51 -8.22
C ARG A 92 -9.19 16.45 -8.51
N HIS A 93 -8.46 15.49 -7.92
CA HIS A 93 -7.00 15.41 -7.94
C HIS A 93 -6.32 16.72 -7.52
N GLU A 94 -6.93 17.45 -6.59
CA GLU A 94 -6.30 18.65 -6.03
C GLU A 94 -5.05 18.23 -5.24
N PRO A 95 -3.90 18.89 -5.44
CA PRO A 95 -2.69 18.56 -4.70
C PRO A 95 -2.85 18.97 -3.24
N ILE A 96 -2.88 17.99 -2.35
CA ILE A 96 -2.94 18.19 -0.89
C ILE A 96 -1.56 17.87 -0.33
N ALA A 97 -0.83 18.91 0.04
CA ALA A 97 0.49 18.78 0.66
C ALA A 97 0.34 18.24 2.09
N VAL A 98 1.12 17.20 2.41
CA VAL A 98 1.19 16.65 3.76
C VAL A 98 2.21 17.46 4.57
N PRO A 99 1.83 18.01 5.74
CA PRO A 99 2.77 18.69 6.64
C PRO A 99 3.91 17.75 7.09
N ALA A 100 5.12 18.30 7.19
CA ALA A 100 6.31 17.59 7.64
C ALA A 100 6.17 17.09 9.09
#